data_AF-A0A7J2Z1X8-F1
#
_entry.id   AF-A0A7J2Z1X8-F1
#
_cell.length_a   1.000
_cell.length_b   1.000
_cell.length_c   1.000
_cell.angle_alpha   90.00
_cell.angle_beta   90.00
_cell.angle_gamma   90.00
#
_symmetry.space_group_name_H-M   'P 1'
#
loop_
_entity.id
_entity.type
_entity.pdbx_description
1 polymer ?
#
loop_
_entity_poly.entity_id
_entity_poly.type
_entity_poly.pdbx_seq_one_letter_code
_entity_poly.pdbx_strand_id
1 'polypeptide(L)'
;MAFSKKQVGFFAFVAGLFVAAFVAVAYQTLLPIHIYSLGLLGLIIGLLNIEAKEVWPYMVASVAFLLAVTTFMRVIDVLPVVNLFLERFLNALIYVVAPGVFVVSLRIIYEAAKSRESIPHPLRQEAAERPMQIKIQKQAKKAKKARKR
;
A
#
# COMPACT_ATOMS: atom_id res chain seq x y z
N MET A 1 13.49 27.71 -1.47
CA MET A 1 13.80 26.66 -0.49
C MET A 1 13.20 25.36 -1.01
N ALA A 2 14.00 24.31 -1.22
CA ALA A 2 13.48 23.02 -1.68
C ALA A 2 12.95 22.23 -0.48
N PHE A 3 11.71 21.76 -0.54
CA PHE A 3 11.13 20.90 0.49
C PHE A 3 11.78 19.52 0.48
N SER A 4 12.06 18.96 1.66
CA SER A 4 12.48 17.56 1.81
C SER A 4 11.36 16.62 1.38
N LYS A 5 11.67 15.42 0.85
CA LYS A 5 10.65 14.41 0.45
C LYS A 5 9.63 14.13 1.54
N LYS A 6 10.08 14.05 2.80
CA LYS A 6 9.20 13.88 3.97
C LYS A 6 8.23 15.05 4.16
N GLN A 7 8.70 16.27 3.93
CA GLN A 7 7.87 17.47 4.03
C GLN A 7 6.84 17.51 2.91
N VAL A 8 7.24 17.17 1.68
CA VAL A 8 6.32 17.10 0.52
C VAL A 8 5.18 16.11 0.79
N GLY A 9 5.52 14.93 1.32
CA GLY A 9 4.52 13.94 1.69
C GLY A 9 3.53 14.41 2.76
N PHE A 10 4.05 14.96 3.87
CA PHE A 10 3.22 15.54 4.92
C PHE A 10 2.31 16.66 4.39
N PHE A 11 2.84 17.59 3.60
CA PHE A 11 2.07 18.68 3.02
C PHE A 11 1.00 18.18 2.04
N ALA A 12 1.25 17.11 1.29
CA ALA A 12 0.26 16.50 0.40
C ALA A 12 -0.92 15.89 1.17
N PHE A 13 -0.66 15.22 2.29
CA PHE A 13 -1.71 14.68 3.17
C PHE A 13 -2.55 15.81 3.79
N VAL A 14 -1.87 16.81 4.36
CA VAL A 14 -2.53 17.97 4.97
C VAL A 14 -3.36 18.73 3.94
N ALA A 15 -2.83 18.93 2.72
CA ALA A 15 -3.59 19.53 1.63
C ALA A 15 -4.84 18.70 1.29
N GLY A 16 -4.75 17.37 1.26
CA GLY A 16 -5.93 16.51 1.07
C GLY A 16 -6.98 16.64 2.15
N LEU A 17 -6.57 16.77 3.40
CA LEU A 17 -7.48 17.03 4.52
C LEU A 17 -8.20 18.39 4.37
N PHE A 18 -7.46 19.44 4.00
CA PHE A 18 -8.03 20.77 3.75
C PHE A 18 -8.98 20.78 2.55
N VAL A 19 -8.66 20.06 1.48
CA VAL A 19 -9.55 19.94 0.30
C VAL A 19 -10.82 19.19 0.67
N ALA A 20 -10.75 18.10 1.45
CA ALA A 20 -11.94 17.40 1.92
C ALA A 20 -12.83 18.29 2.80
N ALA A 21 -12.22 19.05 3.72
CA ALA A 21 -12.94 20.03 4.55
C ALA A 21 -13.60 21.13 3.69
N PHE A 22 -12.86 21.70 2.74
CA PHE A 22 -13.36 22.72 1.84
C PHE A 22 -14.54 22.20 1.02
N VAL A 23 -14.43 21.01 0.43
CA VAL A 23 -15.51 20.41 -0.37
C VAL A 23 -16.77 20.17 0.48
N ALA A 24 -16.61 19.76 1.74
CA ALA A 24 -17.72 19.53 2.66
C ALA A 24 -18.46 20.81 3.07
N VAL A 25 -17.77 21.95 3.15
CA VAL A 25 -18.38 23.27 3.43
C VAL A 25 -18.96 23.89 2.16
N ALA A 26 -18.19 23.89 1.07
CA ALA A 26 -18.49 24.64 -0.14
C ALA A 26 -19.65 24.03 -0.95
N TYR A 27 -19.84 22.71 -0.87
CA TYR A 27 -20.85 22.01 -1.67
C TYR A 27 -21.89 21.31 -0.79
N GLN A 28 -23.15 21.67 -0.99
CA GLN A 28 -24.26 21.02 -0.30
C GLN A 28 -24.52 19.59 -0.82
N THR A 29 -24.24 19.36 -2.10
CA THR A 29 -24.40 18.05 -2.72
C THR A 29 -23.09 17.67 -3.42
N LEU A 30 -22.58 16.49 -3.11
CA LEU A 30 -21.40 15.95 -3.77
C LEU A 30 -21.80 15.46 -5.17
N LEU A 31 -21.51 16.27 -6.18
CA LEU A 31 -21.64 15.87 -7.57
C LEU A 31 -20.55 14.84 -7.94
N PRO A 32 -20.77 14.00 -8.98
CA PRO A 32 -19.79 13.00 -9.41
C PRO A 32 -18.40 13.58 -9.66
N ILE A 33 -18.33 14.80 -10.20
CA ILE A 33 -17.05 15.50 -10.44
C ILE A 33 -16.26 15.74 -9.15
N HIS A 34 -16.92 16.04 -8.03
CA HIS A 34 -16.27 16.21 -6.73
C HIS A 34 -15.72 14.88 -6.22
N ILE A 35 -16.50 13.81 -6.36
CA ILE A 35 -16.10 12.46 -5.96
C ILE A 35 -14.90 11.98 -6.78
N TYR A 36 -14.91 12.18 -8.10
CA TYR A 36 -13.77 11.87 -8.96
C TYR A 36 -12.53 12.69 -8.60
N SER A 37 -12.69 13.97 -8.26
CA SER A 37 -11.58 14.84 -7.86
C SER A 37 -10.97 14.41 -6.54
N LEU A 38 -11.80 14.14 -5.52
CA LEU A 38 -11.37 13.60 -4.23
C LEU A 38 -10.69 12.23 -4.39
N GLY A 39 -11.28 11.39 -5.24
CA GLY A 39 -10.75 10.07 -5.56
C GLY A 39 -9.35 10.14 -6.18
N LEU A 40 -9.20 10.99 -7.20
CA LEU A 40 -7.92 11.22 -7.87
C LEU A 40 -6.87 11.77 -6.91
N LEU A 41 -7.25 12.71 -6.05
CA LEU A 41 -6.38 13.24 -5.01
C LEU A 41 -5.93 12.12 -4.05
N GLY A 42 -6.86 11.27 -3.64
CA GLY A 42 -6.59 10.10 -2.80
C GLY A 42 -5.57 9.14 -3.42
N LEU A 43 -5.72 8.85 -4.72
CA LEU A 43 -4.75 8.02 -5.47
C LEU A 43 -3.36 8.67 -5.48
N ILE A 44 -3.28 9.97 -5.76
CA ILE A 44 -2.02 10.73 -5.79
C ILE A 44 -1.35 10.70 -4.42
N ILE A 45 -2.10 10.94 -3.34
CA ILE A 45 -1.58 10.89 -1.98
C ILE A 45 -1.07 9.48 -1.65
N GLY A 46 -1.85 8.43 -1.93
CA GLY A 46 -1.43 7.05 -1.67
C GLY A 46 -0.17 6.63 -2.43
N LEU A 47 -0.01 7.09 -3.69
CA LEU A 47 1.14 6.77 -4.53
C LEU A 47 2.39 7.57 -4.17
N LEU A 48 2.26 8.86 -3.92
CA LEU A 48 3.40 9.78 -3.80
C LEU A 48 3.88 9.99 -2.36
N ASN A 49 3.00 9.79 -1.37
CA ASN A 49 3.31 10.13 0.02
C ASN A 49 4.02 8.99 0.76
N ILE A 50 3.80 7.73 0.37
CA ILE A 50 4.08 6.60 1.27
C ILE A 50 5.40 5.94 0.95
N GLU A 51 6.40 6.21 1.80
CA GLU A 51 7.67 5.50 1.78
C GLU A 51 7.51 4.06 2.27
N ALA A 52 8.35 3.13 1.80
CA ALA A 52 8.24 1.70 2.12
C ALA A 52 8.21 1.39 3.64
N LYS A 53 8.92 2.19 4.45
CA LYS A 53 8.97 2.05 5.91
C LYS A 53 7.70 2.53 6.63
N GLU A 54 6.87 3.34 5.96
CA GLU A 54 5.66 3.98 6.51
C GLU A 54 4.38 3.26 6.07
N VAL A 55 4.48 2.28 5.17
CA VAL A 55 3.35 1.51 4.62
C VAL A 55 2.53 0.86 5.73
N TRP A 56 3.16 0.19 6.69
CA TRP A 56 2.45 -0.50 7.77
C TRP A 56 1.65 0.44 8.67
N PRO A 57 2.26 1.48 9.29
CA PRO A 57 1.52 2.47 10.07
C PRO A 57 0.37 3.11 9.30
N TYR A 58 0.59 3.47 8.03
CA TYR A 58 -0.45 4.05 7.19
C TYR A 58 -1.62 3.09 6.96
N MET A 59 -1.34 1.83 6.60
CA MET A 59 -2.38 0.85 6.31
C MET A 59 -3.23 0.56 7.53
N VAL A 60 -2.60 0.39 8.70
CA VAL A 60 -3.30 0.17 9.97
C VAL A 60 -4.18 1.36 10.33
N ALA A 61 -3.62 2.58 10.30
CA ALA A 61 -4.36 3.79 10.63
C ALA A 61 -5.53 4.03 9.65
N SER A 62 -5.32 3.81 8.36
CA SER A 62 -6.32 4.06 7.34
C SER A 62 -7.47 3.05 7.39
N VAL A 63 -7.18 1.77 7.62
CA VAL A 63 -8.23 0.75 7.81
C VAL A 63 -9.01 1.02 9.10
N ALA A 64 -8.32 1.33 10.20
CA ALA A 64 -8.98 1.71 11.46
C ALA A 64 -9.87 2.94 11.27
N PHE A 65 -9.38 3.95 10.54
CA PHE A 65 -10.15 5.15 10.19
C PHE A 65 -11.40 4.81 9.36
N LEU A 66 -11.27 4.05 8.28
CA LEU A 66 -12.41 3.69 7.42
C LEU A 66 -13.49 2.91 8.21
N LEU A 67 -13.07 2.00 9.09
CA LEU A 67 -13.99 1.27 9.98
C LEU A 67 -14.63 2.19 11.03
N ALA A 68 -13.84 3.07 11.65
CA ALA A 68 -14.33 4.01 12.65
C ALA A 68 -15.34 4.98 12.05
N VAL A 69 -15.04 5.57 10.89
CA VAL A 69 -15.93 6.52 10.23
C VAL A 69 -17.23 5.86 9.80
N THR A 70 -17.18 4.70 9.14
CA THR A 70 -18.41 4.01 8.71
C THR A 70 -19.32 3.64 9.89
N THR A 71 -18.73 3.33 11.04
CA THR A 71 -19.48 3.08 12.28
C THR A 71 -20.00 4.38 12.90
N PHE A 72 -19.17 5.42 12.95
CA PHE A 72 -19.50 6.70 13.56
C PHE A 72 -20.61 7.43 12.82
N MET A 73 -20.67 7.31 11.49
CA MET A 73 -21.76 7.86 10.66
C MET A 73 -23.13 7.35 11.12
N ARG A 74 -23.26 6.06 11.44
CA ARG A 74 -24.51 5.49 11.97
C ARG A 74 -24.94 6.08 13.30
N VAL A 75 -23.98 6.54 14.12
CA VAL A 75 -24.26 7.21 15.39
C VAL A 75 -24.74 8.64 15.13
N ILE A 76 -24.11 9.33 14.17
CA ILE A 76 -24.45 10.70 13.77
C ILE A 76 -25.86 10.76 13.17
N ASP A 77 -26.28 9.76 12.41
CA ASP A 77 -27.62 9.70 11.80
C ASP A 77 -28.76 9.79 12.84
N VAL A 78 -28.50 9.42 14.10
CA VAL A 78 -29.45 9.49 15.21
C VAL A 78 -29.45 10.86 15.90
N LEU A 79 -28.44 11.71 15.65
CA LEU A 79 -28.29 13.02 16.29
C LEU A 79 -28.91 14.15 15.44
N PRO A 80 -29.93 14.86 15.95
CA PRO A 80 -30.75 15.78 15.14
C PRO A 80 -30.08 17.11 14.72
N VAL A 81 -28.92 17.47 15.28
CA VAL A 81 -28.36 18.85 15.13
C VAL A 81 -26.98 18.88 14.44
N VAL A 82 -26.24 17.77 14.40
CA VAL A 82 -24.85 17.74 13.93
C VAL A 82 -24.71 17.10 12.53
N ASN A 83 -25.81 16.58 11.95
CA ASN A 83 -25.70 15.61 10.87
C ASN A 83 -25.03 16.16 9.60
N LEU A 84 -25.39 17.35 9.14
CA LEU A 84 -25.24 17.65 7.72
C LEU A 84 -23.82 18.03 7.30
N PHE A 85 -23.13 18.81 8.13
CA PHE A 85 -21.72 19.13 7.85
C PHE A 85 -20.82 17.93 8.14
N LEU A 86 -21.00 17.30 9.31
CA LEU A 86 -20.13 16.23 9.77
C LEU A 86 -20.23 15.00 8.85
N GLU A 87 -21.43 14.64 8.42
CA GLU A 87 -21.67 13.56 7.46
C GLU A 87 -20.97 13.83 6.11
N ARG A 88 -21.12 15.04 5.56
CA ARG A 88 -20.45 15.44 4.30
C ARG A 88 -18.94 15.38 4.42
N PHE A 89 -18.41 15.87 5.55
CA PHE A 89 -16.97 15.88 5.80
C PHE A 89 -16.43 14.46 5.90
N LEU A 90 -17.07 13.60 6.68
CA LEU A 90 -16.67 12.21 6.84
C LEU A 90 -16.75 11.42 5.53
N ASN A 91 -17.79 11.65 4.71
CA ASN A 91 -17.89 11.09 3.37
C ASN A 91 -16.76 11.58 2.44
N ALA A 92 -16.45 12.88 2.45
CA ALA A 92 -15.36 13.43 1.67
C ALA A 92 -14.01 12.81 2.07
N LEU A 93 -13.77 12.56 3.36
CA LEU A 93 -12.56 11.87 3.83
C LEU A 93 -12.50 10.42 3.35
N ILE A 94 -13.61 9.68 3.33
CA ILE A 94 -13.65 8.33 2.77
C ILE A 94 -13.22 8.36 1.30
N TYR A 95 -13.73 9.31 0.51
CA TYR A 95 -13.38 9.44 -0.91
C TYR A 95 -11.92 9.79 -1.16
N VAL A 96 -11.22 10.36 -0.18
CA VAL A 96 -9.76 10.62 -0.26
C VAL A 96 -8.96 9.42 0.23
N VAL A 97 -9.33 8.82 1.36
CA VAL A 97 -8.54 7.78 2.01
C VAL A 97 -8.66 6.43 1.29
N ALA A 98 -9.88 6.02 0.93
CA ALA A 98 -10.12 4.68 0.38
C ALA A 98 -9.33 4.38 -0.91
N PRO A 99 -9.26 5.28 -1.91
CA PRO A 99 -8.46 5.04 -3.12
C PRO A 99 -6.96 4.95 -2.84
N GLY A 100 -6.45 5.78 -1.93
CA GLY A 100 -5.05 5.73 -1.52
C GLY A 100 -4.68 4.39 -0.88
N VAL A 101 -5.53 3.90 0.05
CA VAL A 101 -5.40 2.57 0.67
C VAL A 101 -5.44 1.46 -0.38
N PHE A 102 -6.36 1.55 -1.34
CA PHE A 102 -6.48 0.56 -2.41
C PHE A 102 -5.18 0.40 -3.21
N VAL A 103 -4.61 1.52 -3.67
CA VAL A 103 -3.37 1.47 -4.47
C VAL A 103 -2.18 0.98 -3.65
N VAL A 104 -2.04 1.43 -2.41
CA VAL A 104 -0.97 0.95 -1.52
C VAL A 104 -1.12 -0.55 -1.27
N SER A 105 -2.34 -1.05 -1.09
CA SER A 105 -2.62 -2.48 -0.93
C SER A 105 -2.18 -3.28 -2.16
N LEU A 106 -2.50 -2.81 -3.37
CA LEU A 106 -2.08 -3.46 -4.61
C LEU A 106 -0.56 -3.53 -4.73
N ARG A 107 0.15 -2.45 -4.34
CA ARG A 107 1.61 -2.43 -4.31
C ARG A 107 2.17 -3.49 -3.37
N ILE A 108 1.63 -3.62 -2.16
CA ILE A 108 2.04 -4.64 -1.18
C ILE A 108 1.82 -6.05 -1.75
N ILE A 109 0.66 -6.30 -2.36
CA ILE A 109 0.33 -7.60 -2.98
C ILE A 109 1.32 -7.92 -4.10
N TYR A 110 1.63 -6.95 -4.95
CA TYR A 110 2.59 -7.11 -6.03
C TYR A 110 4.00 -7.43 -5.50
N GLU A 111 4.48 -6.70 -4.49
CA GLU A 111 5.78 -6.95 -3.86
C GLU A 111 5.84 -8.35 -3.20
N ALA A 112 4.75 -8.79 -2.57
CA ALA A 112 4.63 -10.14 -2.00
C ALA A 112 4.66 -11.24 -3.06
N ALA A 113 3.98 -11.02 -4.20
CA ALA A 113 3.97 -11.96 -5.32
C ALA A 113 5.36 -12.08 -5.97
N LYS A 114 6.02 -10.95 -6.24
CA LYS A 114 7.38 -10.90 -6.80
C LYS A 114 8.40 -11.60 -5.92
N SER A 115 8.27 -11.48 -4.59
CA SER A 115 9.18 -12.10 -3.63
C SER A 115 9.05 -13.63 -3.57
N ARG A 116 7.93 -14.22 -3.98
CA ARG A 116 7.80 -15.69 -4.08
C ARG A 116 8.52 -16.27 -5.29
N GLU A 117 8.62 -15.52 -6.38
CA GLU A 117 9.32 -15.96 -7.60
C GLU A 117 10.84 -15.97 -7.44
N SER A 118 11.38 -15.18 -6.51
CA SER A 118 12.81 -15.14 -6.19
C SER A 118 13.29 -16.25 -5.26
N ILE A 119 12.39 -17.05 -4.68
CA ILE A 119 12.77 -18.26 -3.94
C ILE A 119 13.27 -19.28 -4.96
N PRO A 120 14.56 -19.65 -4.96
CA PRO A 120 15.06 -20.64 -5.90
C PRO A 120 14.32 -21.94 -5.64
N HIS A 121 13.56 -22.43 -6.62
CA HIS A 121 12.90 -23.72 -6.53
C HIS A 121 13.96 -24.77 -6.13
N PRO A 122 13.71 -25.68 -5.17
CA PRO A 122 14.71 -26.68 -4.76
C PRO A 122 15.26 -27.46 -5.97
N LEU A 123 14.40 -27.76 -6.95
CA LEU A 123 14.81 -28.32 -8.25
C LEU A 123 15.79 -27.46 -9.08
N ARG A 124 15.76 -26.12 -8.98
CA ARG A 124 16.75 -25.25 -9.64
C ARG A 124 18.11 -25.31 -8.94
N GLN A 125 18.14 -25.34 -7.61
CA GLN A 125 19.39 -25.49 -6.86
C GLN A 125 20.01 -26.86 -7.14
N GLU A 126 19.20 -27.90 -7.11
CA GLU A 126 19.63 -29.25 -7.44
C GLU A 126 20.13 -29.37 -8.89
N ALA A 127 19.43 -28.74 -9.85
CA ALA A 127 19.86 -28.70 -11.25
C ALA A 127 21.18 -27.93 -11.44
N ALA A 128 21.41 -26.86 -10.68
CA ALA A 128 22.65 -26.09 -10.71
C ALA A 128 23.83 -26.84 -10.08
N GLU A 129 23.59 -27.65 -9.05
CA GLU A 129 24.63 -28.40 -8.33
C GLU A 129 25.01 -29.73 -8.98
N ARG A 130 24.08 -30.37 -9.71
CA ARG A 130 24.30 -31.64 -10.45
C ARG A 130 25.62 -31.70 -11.24
N PRO A 131 26.00 -30.72 -12.08
CA PRO A 131 27.26 -30.78 -12.83
C PRO A 131 28.49 -30.79 -11.93
N MET A 132 28.45 -30.10 -10.78
CA MET A 132 29.55 -30.07 -9.82
C MET A 132 29.65 -31.42 -9.09
N GLN A 133 28.52 -31.98 -8.64
CA GLN A 133 28.49 -33.31 -8.01
C GLN A 133 29.01 -34.40 -8.95
N ILE A 134 28.65 -34.35 -10.25
CA ILE A 134 29.15 -35.28 -11.25
C ILE A 134 30.67 -35.16 -11.43
N LYS A 135 31.23 -33.94 -11.43
CA LYS A 135 32.69 -33.74 -11.51
C LYS A 135 33.39 -34.32 -10.28
N ILE A 136 32.88 -34.05 -9.07
CA ILE A 136 33.44 -34.56 -7.81
C ILE A 136 33.43 -36.10 -7.80
N GLN A 137 32.32 -36.73 -8.20
CA GLN A 137 32.22 -38.18 -8.28
C GLN A 137 33.21 -38.78 -9.29
N LYS A 138 33.39 -38.15 -10.47
CA LYS A 138 34.37 -38.60 -11.47
C LYS A 138 35.80 -38.50 -10.96
N GLN A 139 36.14 -37.42 -10.24
CA GLN A 139 37.46 -37.24 -9.64
C GLN A 139 37.73 -38.28 -8.54
N ALA A 140 36.76 -38.51 -7.65
CA ALA A 140 36.87 -39.52 -6.60
C ALA A 140 37.06 -40.94 -7.17
N LYS A 141 36.35 -41.29 -8.25
CA LYS A 141 36.53 -42.58 -8.96
C LYS A 141 37.92 -42.70 -9.59
N LYS A 142 38.44 -41.64 -10.22
CA LYS A 142 39.80 -41.62 -10.78
C LYS A 142 40.87 -41.80 -9.69
N ALA A 143 40.75 -41.10 -8.57
CA ALA A 143 41.68 -41.20 -7.45
C ALA A 143 41.70 -42.60 -6.82
N LYS A 144 40.52 -43.22 -6.63
CA LYS A 144 40.42 -44.61 -6.15
C LYS A 144 41.05 -45.61 -7.11
N LYS A 145 40.93 -45.40 -8.43
CA LYS A 145 41.54 -46.27 -9.45
C LYS A 145 43.06 -46.15 -9.50
N ALA A 146 43.59 -44.94 -9.26
CA ALA A 146 45.02 -44.69 -9.18
C ALA A 146 45.68 -45.33 -7.95
N ARG A 147 44.99 -45.37 -6.80
CA ARG A 147 45.47 -46.05 -5.58
C ARG A 147 45.45 -47.58 -5.63
N LYS A 148 44.77 -48.18 -6.61
CA LYS A 148 44.65 -49.64 -6.79
C LYS A 148 45.62 -50.20 -7.85
N ARG A 149 46.44 -49.34 -8.46
CA ARG A 149 47.53 -49.70 -9.38
C ARG A 149 48.85 -49.46 -8.67
#